data_AF-A0A6N9L5D1-F1
#
_entry.id   AF-A0A6N9L5D1-F1
#
_cell.length_a   1.000
_cell.length_b   1.000
_cell.length_c   1.000
_cell.angle_alpha   90.00
_cell.angle_beta   90.00
_cell.angle_gamma   90.00
#
_symmetry.space_group_name_H-M   'P 1'
#
loop_
_entity.id
_entity.type
_entity.pdbx_description
1 polymer ?
#
loop_
_entity_poly.entity_id
_entity_poly.type
_entity_poly.pdbx_seq_one_letter_code
_entity_poly.pdbx_strand_id
1 'polypeptide(L)'
;MIIDLNQILSTFNIDYEIAKGNNKLGEASLPKQFNQGGEIQGNFLSREFSLIYDPDKIKPEWDKVGHKKYGMLFEEESLGVIYQKTGFTSQSGYFVLKYDGVKYKMYRVGLETGYVYPIYEGSKLVACIVADKSIFNDLNLYHIYALNKSYSYISSIFGLYLDACIQLKYGPLVTSPNYIAGKSLRKKYDPAFIEKIKDMENKA
;
A
#
# COMPACT_ATOMS: atom_id res chain seq x y z
N MET A 1 -5.44 -11.20 11.34
CA MET A 1 -6.41 -10.19 10.86
C MET A 1 -6.42 -10.24 9.35
N ILE A 2 -7.60 -10.47 8.78
CA ILE A 2 -7.85 -10.44 7.35
C ILE A 2 -8.78 -9.26 7.07
N ILE A 3 -8.39 -8.36 6.17
CA ILE A 3 -9.20 -7.21 5.72
C ILE A 3 -9.07 -7.03 4.21
N ASP A 4 -10.02 -6.31 3.65
CA ASP A 4 -10.03 -5.91 2.25
C ASP A 4 -9.87 -4.39 2.14
N LEU A 5 -9.06 -3.95 1.19
CA LEU A 5 -8.98 -2.57 0.74
C LEU A 5 -9.60 -2.51 -0.65
N ASN A 6 -10.83 -2.02 -0.70
CA ASN A 6 -11.69 -2.04 -1.87
C ASN A 6 -11.70 -0.66 -2.50
N GLN A 7 -11.26 -0.54 -3.74
CA GLN A 7 -11.49 0.69 -4.49
C GLN A 7 -12.99 0.82 -4.80
N ILE A 8 -13.56 1.99 -4.51
CA ILE A 8 -14.91 2.40 -4.86
C ILE A 8 -14.79 3.57 -5.83
N LEU A 9 -15.47 3.48 -6.97
CA LEU A 9 -15.43 4.57 -7.94
C LEU A 9 -16.29 5.74 -7.44
N SER A 10 -15.66 6.92 -7.33
CA SER A 10 -16.33 8.19 -7.13
C SER A 10 -15.97 9.13 -8.28
N THR A 11 -16.87 10.06 -8.60
CA THR A 11 -16.76 10.86 -9.84
C THR A 11 -15.51 11.73 -9.82
N PHE A 12 -15.20 12.33 -8.67
CA PHE A 12 -14.11 13.30 -8.51
C PHE A 12 -12.83 12.66 -7.94
N ASN A 13 -12.97 11.71 -7.03
CA ASN A 13 -11.87 11.01 -6.37
C ASN A 13 -11.95 9.49 -6.61
N ILE A 14 -10.86 8.80 -6.36
CA ILE A 14 -10.86 7.35 -6.22
C ILE A 14 -11.05 7.08 -4.73
N ASP A 15 -12.24 6.64 -4.33
CA ASP A 15 -12.54 6.36 -2.94
C ASP A 15 -12.20 4.91 -2.62
N TYR A 16 -11.98 4.62 -1.34
CA TYR A 16 -11.62 3.31 -0.85
C TYR A 16 -12.43 2.99 0.39
N GLU A 17 -12.87 1.74 0.49
CA GLU A 17 -13.39 1.18 1.73
C GLU A 17 -12.39 0.17 2.28
N ILE A 18 -12.16 0.25 3.59
CA ILE A 18 -11.37 -0.73 4.33
C ILE A 18 -12.36 -1.56 5.15
N ALA A 19 -12.50 -2.84 4.85
CA ALA A 19 -13.53 -3.69 5.43
C ALA A 19 -12.97 -5.02 5.98
N LYS A 20 -13.66 -5.60 6.96
CA LYS A 20 -13.47 -6.99 7.38
C LYS A 20 -14.78 -7.74 7.18
N GLY A 21 -14.86 -8.55 6.12
CA GLY A 21 -16.14 -9.10 5.68
C GLY A 21 -17.13 -7.97 5.41
N ASN A 22 -18.33 -8.02 6.00
CA ASN A 22 -19.35 -6.99 5.82
C ASN A 22 -19.19 -5.77 6.74
N ASN A 23 -18.15 -5.74 7.58
CA ASN A 23 -17.95 -4.68 8.56
C ASN A 23 -16.96 -3.64 8.02
N LYS A 24 -17.47 -2.44 7.70
CA LYS A 24 -16.62 -1.29 7.38
C LYS A 24 -15.80 -0.87 8.59
N LEU A 25 -14.49 -0.74 8.40
CA LEU A 25 -13.52 -0.35 9.43
C LEU A 25 -12.87 1.02 9.17
N GLY A 26 -13.00 1.53 7.95
CA GLY A 26 -12.37 2.77 7.52
C GLY A 26 -12.65 3.08 6.05
N GLU A 27 -12.15 4.23 5.61
CA GLU A 27 -12.22 4.71 4.24
C GLU A 27 -11.02 5.61 3.91
N ALA A 28 -10.74 5.80 2.62
CA ALA A 28 -9.76 6.77 2.16
C ALA A 28 -10.18 7.35 0.81
N SER A 29 -9.65 8.51 0.45
CA SER A 29 -9.95 9.17 -0.82
C SER A 29 -8.67 9.65 -1.50
N LEU A 30 -8.41 9.19 -2.72
CA LEU A 30 -7.28 9.55 -3.56
C LEU A 30 -7.73 10.52 -4.67
N PRO A 31 -7.23 11.77 -4.69
CA PRO A 31 -7.60 12.73 -5.73
C PRO A 31 -7.19 12.27 -7.14
N LYS A 32 -8.04 12.45 -8.16
CA LYS A 32 -7.69 12.08 -9.55
C LYS A 32 -6.53 12.89 -10.17
N GLN A 33 -6.22 14.05 -9.60
CA GLN A 33 -5.10 14.92 -10.02
C GLN A 33 -3.91 14.85 -9.06
N PHE A 34 -3.75 13.74 -8.33
CA PHE A 34 -2.68 13.56 -7.32
C PHE A 34 -1.26 13.85 -7.83
N ASN A 35 -1.01 13.71 -9.14
CA ASN A 35 0.28 14.01 -9.76
C ASN A 35 0.66 15.49 -9.82
N GLN A 36 -0.29 16.41 -9.61
CA GLN A 36 -0.04 17.86 -9.53
C GLN A 36 0.26 18.33 -8.10
N GLY A 37 0.42 17.40 -7.17
CA GLY A 37 0.35 17.68 -5.74
C GLY A 37 -1.02 17.27 -5.22
N GLY A 38 -1.05 16.53 -4.12
CA GLY A 38 -2.28 15.99 -3.62
C GLY A 38 -2.10 15.27 -2.29
N GLU A 39 -3.23 15.02 -1.65
CA GLU A 39 -3.31 14.39 -0.34
C GLU A 39 -4.35 13.26 -0.41
N ILE A 40 -3.94 12.06 -0.04
CA ILE A 40 -4.88 10.99 0.28
C ILE A 40 -5.26 11.18 1.73
N GLN A 41 -6.53 11.41 2.01
CA GLN A 41 -7.05 11.47 3.36
C GLN A 41 -7.82 10.19 3.65
N GLY A 42 -7.69 9.67 4.85
CA GLY A 42 -8.44 8.49 5.24
C GLY A 42 -8.52 8.30 6.74
N ASN A 43 -9.36 7.36 7.14
CA ASN A 43 -9.45 6.88 8.50
C ASN A 43 -9.45 5.35 8.52
N PHE A 44 -8.83 4.76 9.54
CA PHE A 44 -8.92 3.33 9.76
C PHE A 44 -8.82 3.00 11.24
N LEU A 45 -9.79 2.25 11.78
CA LEU A 45 -9.88 1.94 13.21
C LEU A 45 -9.83 3.19 14.09
N SER A 46 -10.58 4.23 13.69
CA SER A 46 -10.65 5.54 14.35
C SER A 46 -9.36 6.37 14.34
N ARG A 47 -8.37 5.99 13.53
CA ARG A 47 -7.14 6.78 13.31
C ARG A 47 -7.23 7.50 11.98
N GLU A 48 -7.21 8.83 12.03
CA GLU A 48 -7.13 9.67 10.83
C GLU A 48 -5.70 9.73 10.33
N PHE A 49 -5.52 9.76 9.01
CA PHE A 49 -4.20 9.87 8.41
C PHE A 49 -4.23 10.56 7.06
N SER A 50 -3.07 11.06 6.66
CA SER A 50 -2.85 11.66 5.36
C SER A 50 -1.58 11.11 4.68
N LEU A 51 -1.66 10.85 3.38
CA LEU A 51 -0.48 10.63 2.51
C LEU A 51 -0.35 11.81 1.55
N ILE A 52 0.70 12.59 1.71
CA ILE A 52 0.87 13.85 0.98
C ILE A 52 2.00 13.73 -0.03
N TYR A 53 1.66 13.98 -1.29
CA TYR A 53 2.62 14.19 -2.36
C TYR A 53 2.72 15.68 -2.66
N ASP A 54 3.93 16.22 -2.52
CA ASP A 54 4.25 17.62 -2.80
C ASP A 54 5.45 17.63 -3.76
N PRO A 55 5.20 17.77 -5.07
CA PRO A 55 6.28 17.75 -6.06
C PRO A 55 7.22 18.97 -5.93
N ASP A 56 6.68 20.11 -5.49
CA ASP A 56 7.39 21.38 -5.37
C ASP A 56 8.01 21.57 -3.99
N LYS A 57 7.66 20.71 -3.02
CA LYS A 57 8.19 20.67 -1.64
C LYS A 57 7.97 21.98 -0.90
N ILE A 58 6.75 22.50 -1.00
CA ILE A 58 6.36 23.77 -0.39
C ILE A 58 6.06 23.58 1.10
N LYS A 59 5.59 22.39 1.54
CA LYS A 59 5.30 22.15 2.96
C LYS A 59 6.61 22.10 3.81
N PRO A 60 6.68 22.77 4.98
CA PRO A 60 7.87 22.78 5.85
C PRO A 60 8.35 21.38 6.30
N GLU A 61 7.44 20.41 6.39
CA GLU A 61 7.72 19.04 6.82
C GLU A 61 8.66 18.30 5.85
N TRP A 62 8.75 18.73 4.58
CA TRP A 62 9.61 18.11 3.58
C TRP A 62 11.10 18.18 3.91
N ASP A 63 11.53 19.19 4.67
CA ASP A 63 12.90 19.30 5.14
C ASP A 63 13.31 18.11 6.03
N LYS A 64 12.33 17.42 6.62
CA LYS A 64 12.56 16.23 7.45
C LYS A 64 12.70 14.94 6.62
N VAL A 65 12.70 15.02 5.29
CA VAL A 65 12.61 13.83 4.43
C VAL A 65 13.65 13.76 3.29
N GLY A 66 14.38 12.64 3.21
CA GLY A 66 15.47 12.41 2.23
C GLY A 66 15.02 11.86 0.86
N HIS A 67 14.22 12.62 0.10
CA HIS A 67 13.34 12.13 -0.98
C HIS A 67 13.94 11.46 -2.22
N LYS A 68 13.11 10.58 -2.80
CA LYS A 68 13.19 10.00 -4.16
C LYS A 68 11.93 10.41 -4.94
N LYS A 69 11.91 10.19 -6.27
CA LYS A 69 10.84 10.60 -7.21
C LYS A 69 9.39 10.28 -6.79
N TYR A 70 9.17 9.24 -5.98
CA TYR A 70 7.84 8.77 -5.53
C TYR A 70 7.66 8.84 -4.01
N GLY A 71 8.43 9.67 -3.30
CA GLY A 71 8.26 9.78 -1.85
C GLY A 71 7.06 10.64 -1.47
N MET A 72 6.38 10.29 -0.37
CA MET A 72 5.24 11.02 0.22
C MET A 72 5.46 11.16 1.72
N LEU A 73 4.96 12.25 2.29
CA LEU A 73 4.80 12.37 3.74
C LEU A 73 3.64 11.48 4.17
N PHE A 74 3.80 10.85 5.33
CA PHE A 74 2.73 10.14 6.01
C PHE A 74 2.46 10.86 7.32
N GLU A 75 1.29 11.48 7.43
CA GLU A 75 0.88 12.26 8.59
C GLU A 75 -0.21 11.52 9.36
N GLU A 76 0.00 11.38 10.66
CA GLU A 76 -0.97 10.90 11.64
C GLU A 76 -0.59 11.57 13.00
N GLU A 77 -0.51 10.85 14.12
CA GLU A 77 0.01 11.39 15.39
C GLU A 77 1.49 11.74 15.28
N SER A 78 2.22 11.04 14.43
CA SER A 78 3.64 11.25 14.15
C SER A 78 3.91 11.35 12.67
N LEU A 79 4.92 12.13 12.30
CA LEU A 79 5.35 12.25 10.91
C LEU A 79 6.16 11.03 10.46
N GLY A 80 5.75 10.43 9.35
CA GLY A 80 6.44 9.36 8.64
C GLY A 80 6.77 9.73 7.19
N VAL A 81 7.49 8.84 6.54
CA VAL A 81 7.76 8.92 5.09
C VAL A 81 7.57 7.56 4.45
N ILE A 82 6.84 7.54 3.34
CA ILE A 82 6.74 6.38 2.46
C ILE A 82 7.38 6.68 1.10
N TYR A 83 8.15 5.74 0.55
CA TYR A 83 8.83 5.93 -0.74
C TYR A 83 9.22 4.62 -1.41
N GLN A 84 9.37 4.67 -2.73
CA GLN A 84 9.92 3.59 -3.53
C GLN A 84 11.44 3.68 -3.62
N LYS A 85 12.14 2.57 -3.33
CA LYS A 85 13.52 2.36 -3.74
C LYS A 85 13.55 1.54 -5.02
N THR A 86 14.00 2.14 -6.12
CA THR A 86 14.49 1.42 -7.29
C THR A 86 15.79 0.70 -6.93
N GLY A 87 15.88 -0.59 -7.28
CA GLY A 87 17.14 -1.33 -7.25
C GLY A 87 17.93 -1.14 -8.55
N PHE A 88 19.13 -1.73 -8.64
CA PHE A 88 20.01 -1.64 -9.82
C PHE A 88 19.37 -2.19 -11.10
N THR A 89 18.38 -3.08 -10.98
CA THR A 89 17.53 -3.54 -12.08
C THR A 89 16.06 -3.18 -11.80
N SER A 90 15.27 -2.93 -12.84
CA SER A 90 13.84 -2.58 -12.75
C SER A 90 12.99 -3.59 -11.96
N GLN A 91 13.51 -4.81 -11.74
CA GLN A 91 12.88 -5.93 -11.05
C GLN A 91 13.28 -6.08 -9.57
N SER A 92 14.13 -5.21 -9.01
CA SER A 92 14.64 -5.33 -7.62
C SER A 92 14.19 -4.20 -6.70
N GLY A 93 13.23 -3.39 -7.14
CA GLY A 93 12.67 -2.31 -6.33
C GLY A 93 11.82 -2.81 -5.16
N TYR A 94 11.81 -2.04 -4.08
CA TYR A 94 10.96 -2.28 -2.92
C TYR A 94 10.47 -0.96 -2.34
N PHE A 95 9.38 -1.00 -1.60
CA PHE A 95 8.78 0.16 -0.96
C PHE A 95 9.18 0.21 0.51
N VAL A 96 9.30 1.42 1.05
CA VAL A 96 9.71 1.64 2.43
C VAL A 96 8.76 2.61 3.07
N LEU A 97 8.26 2.26 4.24
CA LEU A 97 7.62 3.18 5.18
C LEU A 97 8.53 3.31 6.40
N LYS A 98 8.86 4.54 6.78
CA LYS A 98 9.45 4.86 8.08
C LYS A 98 8.42 5.65 8.87
N TYR A 99 8.04 5.16 10.03
CA TYR A 99 7.01 5.78 10.86
C TYR A 99 7.20 5.34 12.30
N ASP A 100 7.13 6.30 13.23
CA ASP A 100 7.28 6.09 14.67
C ASP A 100 8.53 5.27 15.05
N GLY A 101 9.69 5.64 14.49
CA GLY A 101 10.96 4.93 14.72
C GLY A 101 11.06 3.54 14.06
N VAL A 102 9.96 2.98 13.55
CA VAL A 102 9.91 1.68 12.89
C VAL A 102 10.09 1.81 11.38
N LYS A 103 10.73 0.82 10.77
CA LYS A 103 10.96 0.75 9.33
C LYS A 103 10.37 -0.53 8.74
N TYR A 104 9.38 -0.33 7.88
CA TYR A 104 8.73 -1.39 7.13
C TYR A 104 9.27 -1.45 5.70
N LYS A 105 9.40 -2.66 5.16
CA LYS A 105 9.79 -2.90 3.76
C LYS A 105 8.75 -3.78 3.09
N MET A 106 8.16 -3.29 2.01
CA MET A 106 7.24 -4.05 1.18
C MET A 106 7.93 -4.42 -0.13
N TYR A 107 7.92 -5.70 -0.49
CA TYR A 107 8.44 -6.17 -1.76
C TYR A 107 7.30 -6.46 -2.70
N ARG A 108 7.54 -6.31 -4.01
CA ARG A 108 6.58 -6.70 -5.03
C ARG A 108 6.98 -8.07 -5.60
N VAL A 109 6.13 -9.08 -5.44
CA VAL A 109 6.41 -10.43 -5.93
C VAL A 109 5.32 -10.84 -6.93
N GLY A 110 5.72 -11.16 -8.16
CA GLY A 110 4.82 -11.67 -9.19
C GLY A 110 4.65 -13.18 -9.09
N LEU A 111 3.39 -13.61 -9.04
CA LEU A 111 2.94 -15.02 -9.10
C LEU A 111 2.14 -15.25 -10.39
N GLU A 112 1.83 -16.50 -10.72
CA GLU A 112 0.99 -16.83 -11.87
C GLU A 112 -0.46 -16.33 -11.69
N THR A 113 -0.90 -16.23 -10.44
CA THR A 113 -2.23 -15.83 -10.00
C THR A 113 -2.39 -14.33 -9.76
N GLY A 114 -1.32 -13.53 -9.86
CA GLY A 114 -1.38 -12.09 -9.59
C GLY A 114 -0.12 -11.56 -8.90
N TYR A 115 -0.28 -10.51 -8.09
CA TYR A 115 0.81 -9.94 -7.29
C TYR A 115 0.57 -10.16 -5.81
N VAL A 116 1.65 -10.47 -5.12
CA VAL A 116 1.69 -10.44 -3.66
C VAL A 116 2.74 -9.45 -3.21
N TYR A 117 2.43 -8.76 -2.11
CA TYR A 117 3.27 -7.74 -1.53
C TYR A 117 3.59 -8.08 -0.08
N PRO A 118 4.59 -8.93 0.17
CA PRO A 118 5.02 -9.26 1.53
C PRO A 118 5.67 -8.03 2.19
N ILE A 119 5.24 -7.76 3.42
CA ILE A 119 5.65 -6.61 4.24
C ILE A 119 6.45 -7.11 5.44
N TYR A 120 7.64 -6.54 5.61
CA TYR A 120 8.59 -6.91 6.63
C TYR A 120 8.85 -5.78 7.62
N GLU A 121 8.87 -6.13 8.90
CA GLU A 121 9.48 -5.34 9.97
C GLU A 121 10.82 -6.02 10.32
N GLY A 122 11.94 -5.36 9.99
CA GLY A 122 13.26 -6.01 10.07
C GLY A 122 13.35 -7.23 9.14
N SER A 123 13.52 -8.42 9.73
CA SER A 123 13.55 -9.72 9.04
C SER A 123 12.23 -10.49 9.15
N LYS A 124 11.28 -10.03 9.97
CA LYS A 124 10.01 -10.71 10.22
C LYS A 124 8.97 -10.34 9.17
N LEU A 125 8.36 -11.33 8.54
CA LEU A 125 7.17 -11.15 7.70
C LEU A 125 5.97 -10.86 8.62
N VAL A 126 5.37 -9.68 8.49
CA VAL A 126 4.32 -9.20 9.40
C VAL A 126 2.96 -9.05 8.73
N ALA A 127 2.95 -8.86 7.42
CA ALA A 127 1.75 -8.82 6.61
C ALA A 127 2.04 -9.18 5.14
N CYS A 128 0.99 -9.46 4.38
CA CYS A 128 1.04 -9.66 2.94
C CYS A 128 -0.22 -9.08 2.31
N ILE A 129 -0.06 -8.22 1.32
CA ILE A 129 -1.16 -7.76 0.45
C ILE A 129 -1.21 -8.70 -0.75
N VAL A 130 -2.38 -9.17 -1.14
CA VAL A 130 -2.63 -9.92 -2.35
C VAL A 130 -3.49 -9.04 -3.25
N ALA A 131 -2.98 -8.72 -4.44
CA ALA A 131 -3.74 -8.02 -5.46
C ALA A 131 -4.25 -9.05 -6.46
N ASP A 132 -5.57 -9.09 -6.64
CA ASP A 132 -6.18 -10.01 -7.58
C ASP A 132 -5.81 -9.68 -9.03
N LYS A 133 -5.74 -10.73 -9.84
CA LYS A 133 -5.49 -10.61 -11.28
C LYS A 133 -6.71 -10.08 -12.05
N SER A 134 -7.90 -10.34 -11.53
CA SER A 134 -9.18 -9.91 -12.08
C SER A 134 -9.56 -8.55 -11.51
N ILE A 135 -9.24 -7.49 -12.24
CA ILE A 135 -9.79 -6.16 -12.00
C ILE A 135 -11.23 -6.18 -12.53
N PHE A 136 -12.22 -6.12 -11.63
CA PHE A 136 -13.63 -6.03 -12.02
C PHE A 136 -14.04 -4.55 -12.08
N ASN A 137 -14.57 -4.08 -13.21
CA ASN A 137 -14.94 -2.68 -13.44
C ASN A 137 -13.82 -1.65 -13.21
N ASP A 138 -12.56 -1.99 -13.50
CA ASP A 138 -11.39 -1.10 -13.31
C ASP A 138 -11.13 -0.71 -11.83
N LEU A 139 -11.66 -1.49 -10.88
CA LEU A 139 -11.45 -1.31 -9.44
C LEU A 139 -10.40 -2.27 -8.91
N ASN A 140 -9.36 -1.74 -8.25
CA ASN A 140 -8.38 -2.55 -7.56
C ASN A 140 -8.99 -3.15 -6.28
N LEU A 141 -8.79 -4.46 -6.13
CA LEU A 141 -9.13 -5.20 -4.93
C LEU A 141 -7.84 -5.73 -4.29
N TYR A 142 -7.63 -5.36 -3.03
CA TYR A 142 -6.49 -5.80 -2.25
C TYR A 142 -6.95 -6.59 -1.02
N HIS A 143 -6.56 -7.87 -0.95
CA HIS A 143 -6.74 -8.70 0.23
C HIS A 143 -5.52 -8.61 1.13
N ILE A 144 -5.71 -8.18 2.39
CA ILE A 144 -4.62 -7.95 3.34
C ILE A 144 -4.66 -9.02 4.44
N TYR A 145 -3.56 -9.77 4.55
CA TYR A 145 -3.32 -10.74 5.61
C TYR A 145 -2.26 -10.20 6.56
N ALA A 146 -2.62 -9.93 7.81
CA ALA A 146 -1.73 -9.31 8.78
C ALA A 146 -1.76 -10.02 10.14
N LEU A 147 -0.62 -10.03 10.86
CA LEU A 147 -0.51 -10.66 12.17
C LEU A 147 -1.38 -9.99 13.25
N ASN A 148 -1.68 -8.69 13.12
CA ASN A 148 -2.51 -7.94 14.06
C ASN A 148 -3.10 -6.67 13.40
N LYS A 149 -3.91 -5.92 14.16
CA LYS A 149 -4.55 -4.67 13.72
C LYS A 149 -3.54 -3.57 13.33
N SER A 150 -2.42 -3.45 14.03
CA SER A 150 -1.42 -2.43 13.70
C SER A 150 -0.75 -2.71 12.35
N TYR A 151 -0.45 -3.97 12.05
CA TYR A 151 0.12 -4.33 10.74
C TYR A 151 -0.90 -4.29 9.61
N SER A 152 -2.20 -4.54 9.88
CA SER A 152 -3.22 -4.32 8.87
C SER A 152 -3.33 -2.84 8.53
N TYR A 153 -3.21 -1.95 9.52
CA TYR A 153 -3.18 -0.50 9.30
C TYR A 153 -1.99 -0.09 8.42
N ILE A 154 -0.78 -0.51 8.76
CA ILE A 154 0.41 -0.26 7.94
C ILE A 154 0.25 -0.82 6.51
N SER A 155 -0.41 -1.96 6.36
CA SER A 155 -0.67 -2.57 5.04
C SER A 155 -1.64 -1.75 4.20
N SER A 156 -2.69 -1.18 4.80
CA SER A 156 -3.62 -0.29 4.09
C SER A 156 -2.92 0.96 3.58
N ILE A 157 -2.01 1.55 4.37
CA ILE A 157 -1.18 2.69 3.93
C ILE A 157 -0.32 2.31 2.72
N PHE A 158 0.30 1.12 2.75
CA PHE A 158 1.04 0.62 1.59
C PHE A 158 0.15 0.36 0.37
N GLY A 159 -1.07 -0.14 0.55
CA GLY A 159 -2.04 -0.37 -0.51
C GLY A 159 -2.43 0.94 -1.22
N LEU A 160 -2.81 1.96 -0.47
CA LEU A 160 -3.12 3.29 -1.00
C LEU A 160 -1.91 3.92 -1.72
N TYR A 161 -0.72 3.75 -1.15
CA TYR A 161 0.51 4.22 -1.76
C TYR A 161 0.84 3.53 -3.10
N LEU A 162 0.48 2.26 -3.28
CA LEU A 162 0.65 1.56 -4.57
C LEU A 162 -0.17 2.22 -5.67
N ASP A 163 -1.45 2.50 -5.40
CA ASP A 163 -2.35 3.12 -6.36
C ASP A 163 -1.93 4.55 -6.68
N ALA A 164 -1.53 5.31 -5.65
CA ALA A 164 -0.95 6.63 -5.83
C ALA A 164 0.30 6.59 -6.73
N CYS A 165 1.19 5.63 -6.55
CA CYS A 165 2.35 5.45 -7.43
C CYS A 165 1.96 5.09 -8.88
N ILE A 166 0.91 4.29 -9.07
CA ILE A 166 0.37 3.97 -10.41
C ILE A 166 -0.13 5.25 -11.07
N GLN A 167 -0.90 6.05 -10.36
CA GLN A 167 -1.43 7.32 -10.85
C GLN A 167 -0.32 8.35 -11.14
N LEU A 168 0.71 8.45 -10.29
CA LEU A 168 1.88 9.28 -10.55
C LEU A 168 2.63 8.86 -11.81
N LYS A 169 2.65 7.56 -12.12
CA LYS A 169 3.39 7.02 -13.27
C LYS A 169 2.61 7.13 -14.58
N TYR A 170 1.30 6.92 -14.55
CA TYR A 170 0.50 6.75 -15.77
C TYR A 170 -0.68 7.72 -15.89
N GLY A 171 -0.94 8.57 -14.90
CA GLY A 171 -2.09 9.45 -14.86
C GLY A 171 -3.38 8.75 -14.41
N PRO A 172 -4.55 9.41 -14.53
CA PRO A 172 -5.85 8.92 -14.04
C PRO A 172 -6.41 7.72 -14.84
N LEU A 173 -5.72 7.29 -15.89
CA LEU A 173 -6.11 6.24 -16.81
C LEU A 173 -4.97 5.22 -16.90
N VAL A 174 -4.99 4.13 -16.14
CA VAL A 174 -4.42 2.86 -16.61
C VAL A 174 -5.19 1.69 -16.00
N THR A 175 -5.81 0.93 -16.89
CA THR A 175 -6.32 -0.42 -16.71
C THR A 175 -5.19 -1.42 -16.99
N SER A 176 -5.12 -2.46 -16.17
CA SER A 176 -4.30 -3.65 -16.36
C SER A 176 -2.81 -3.41 -16.62
N PRO A 177 -1.99 -3.39 -15.57
CA PRO A 177 -0.60 -3.11 -15.81
C PRO A 177 0.14 -4.37 -16.26
N ASN A 178 0.92 -4.23 -17.34
CA ASN A 178 1.80 -5.28 -17.84
C ASN A 178 3.02 -5.40 -16.91
N TYR A 179 3.25 -6.60 -16.39
CA TYR A 179 4.22 -6.77 -15.30
C TYR A 179 5.08 -8.02 -15.46
N ILE A 180 6.40 -7.80 -15.49
CA ILE A 180 7.43 -8.84 -15.67
C ILE A 180 7.98 -9.25 -14.31
N ALA A 181 7.90 -10.54 -13.99
CA ALA A 181 8.39 -11.12 -12.74
C ALA A 181 9.92 -11.24 -12.72
N GLY A 182 10.57 -10.72 -11.68
CA GLY A 182 11.96 -11.05 -11.38
C GLY A 182 12.07 -12.31 -10.54
N LYS A 183 12.75 -13.35 -11.04
CA LYS A 183 12.92 -14.66 -10.37
C LYS A 183 13.51 -14.57 -8.96
N SER A 184 14.29 -13.54 -8.64
CA SER A 184 14.97 -13.38 -7.34
C SER A 184 14.07 -12.94 -6.20
N LEU A 185 12.96 -12.23 -6.47
CA LEU A 185 12.06 -11.72 -5.44
C LEU A 185 11.08 -12.78 -4.90
N ARG A 186 10.92 -13.92 -5.58
CA ARG A 186 10.06 -15.02 -5.09
C ARG A 186 10.45 -15.52 -3.70
N LYS A 187 11.74 -15.46 -3.34
CA LYS A 187 12.24 -15.83 -2.01
C LYS A 187 11.76 -14.91 -0.87
N LYS A 188 11.17 -13.76 -1.18
CA LYS A 188 10.57 -12.84 -0.20
C LYS A 188 9.11 -13.17 0.11
N TYR A 189 8.52 -14.11 -0.59
CA TYR A 189 7.16 -14.55 -0.35
C TYR A 189 7.20 -15.93 0.31
N ASP A 190 6.51 -16.06 1.44
CA ASP A 190 6.24 -17.32 2.11
C ASP A 190 4.75 -17.66 1.93
N PRO A 191 4.39 -18.65 1.10
CA PRO A 191 2.99 -19.01 0.89
C PRO A 191 2.30 -19.54 2.17
N ALA A 192 3.05 -20.14 3.10
CA ALA A 192 2.50 -20.65 4.36
C ALA A 192 2.04 -19.51 5.29
N PHE A 193 2.50 -18.28 5.06
CA PHE A 193 2.11 -17.13 5.86
C PHE A 193 0.61 -16.86 5.78
N ILE A 194 0.02 -16.91 4.58
CA ILE A 194 -1.41 -16.63 4.39
C ILE A 194 -2.27 -17.67 5.12
N GLU A 195 -1.94 -18.95 4.95
CA GLU A 195 -2.66 -20.04 5.62
C GLU A 195 -2.56 -19.92 7.15
N LYS A 196 -1.37 -19.57 7.67
CA LYS A 196 -1.20 -19.27 9.09
C LYS A 196 -2.14 -18.16 9.58
N ILE A 197 -2.31 -17.07 8.82
CA ILE A 197 -3.21 -15.98 9.22
C ILE A 197 -4.66 -16.45 9.22
N LYS A 198 -5.08 -17.24 8.23
CA LYS A 198 -6.44 -17.83 8.19
C LYS A 198 -6.70 -18.71 9.40
N ASP A 199 -5.74 -19.58 9.74
CA ASP A 199 -5.83 -20.45 10.92
C ASP A 199 -5.92 -19.67 12.23
N MET A 200 -5.17 -18.56 12.34
CA MET A 200 -5.25 -17.67 13.50
C MET A 200 -6.62 -16.99 13.61
N GLU A 201 -7.21 -16.57 12.49
CA GLU A 201 -8.51 -15.91 12.46
C GLU A 201 -9.66 -16.88 12.83
N ASN A 202 -9.57 -18.14 12.40
CA ASN A 202 -10.57 -19.17 12.70
C ASN A 202 -10.56 -19.63 14.17
N LYS A 203 -9.46 -19.35 14.90
CA LYS A 203 -9.28 -19.74 16.31
C LYS A 203 -9.57 -18.60 17.30
N ALA A 204 -9.83 -17.39 16.80
CA ALA A 204 -10.06 -16.17 17.58
C ALA A 204 -11.56 -15.88 17.69
#